data_AF-A0A352NKQ8-F1
#
_entry.id   AF-A0A352NKQ8-F1
#
_cell.length_a   1.000
_cell.length_b   1.000
_cell.length_c   1.000
_cell.angle_alpha   90.00
_cell.angle_beta   90.00
_cell.angle_gamma   90.00
#
_symmetry.space_group_name_H-M   'P 1'
#
loop_
_entity.id
_entity.type
_entity.pdbx_description
1 polymer ?
#
loop_
_entity_poly.entity_id
_entity_poly.type
_entity_poly.pdbx_seq_one_letter_code
_entity_poly.pdbx_strand_id
1 'polypeptide(L)'
;MLAWALYTLLSKALQDKYSGLFLTTYQTLFGTILLVPASFLEFRQWHVFSFTAFLNILFLSVCCSAICYFLYLFALKRLDVAITTLYLNLIPAVGVVSGYVVLGETVLPVQLLGGLMIIVVIIAINLEKQKSTLRSAGENPECAKSV
;
A
#
# COMPACT_ATOMS: atom_id res chain seq x y z
N MET A 1 -6.09 -2.01 14.83
CA MET A 1 -7.25 -1.29 14.25
C MET A 1 -7.31 0.16 14.73
N LEU A 2 -7.39 0.46 16.03
CA LEU A 2 -7.46 1.85 16.54
C LEU A 2 -6.25 2.72 16.19
N ALA A 3 -5.02 2.21 16.36
CA ALA A 3 -3.80 2.93 16.00
C ALA A 3 -3.73 3.25 14.49
N TRP A 4 -4.21 2.33 13.65
CA TRP A 4 -4.25 2.52 12.20
C TRP A 4 -5.27 3.58 11.82
N ALA A 5 -6.49 3.52 12.37
CA ALA A 5 -7.52 4.54 12.12
C ALA A 5 -7.06 5.95 12.57
N LEU A 6 -6.45 6.06 13.74
CA LEU A 6 -5.90 7.33 14.24
C LEU A 6 -4.80 7.85 13.30
N TYR A 7 -3.91 6.96 12.84
CA TYR A 7 -2.89 7.28 11.85
C TYR A 7 -3.49 7.77 10.53
N THR A 8 -4.51 7.11 9.99
CA THR A 8 -5.14 7.52 8.73
C THR A 8 -5.81 8.88 8.86
N LEU A 9 -6.46 9.16 9.99
CA LEU A 9 -7.10 10.45 10.27
C LEU A 9 -6.06 11.58 10.40
N LEU A 10 -4.98 11.35 11.15
CA LEU A 10 -3.88 12.32 11.26
C LEU A 10 -3.20 12.54 9.90
N SER A 11 -2.92 11.45 9.18
CA SER A 11 -2.28 11.50 7.87
C SER A 11 -3.12 12.31 6.88
N LYS A 12 -4.44 12.09 6.86
CA LYS A 12 -5.37 12.86 6.02
C LYS A 12 -5.39 14.35 6.38
N ALA A 13 -5.32 14.70 7.66
CA ALA A 13 -5.26 16.09 8.11
C ALA A 13 -3.92 16.80 7.77
N LEU A 14 -2.81 16.04 7.68
CA LEU A 14 -1.49 16.58 7.37
C LEU A 14 -1.17 16.57 5.85
N GLN A 15 -1.86 15.74 5.06
CA GLN A 15 -1.66 15.63 3.61
C GLN A 15 -1.99 16.93 2.85
N ASP A 16 -2.85 17.79 3.37
CA ASP A 16 -3.16 19.10 2.77
C ASP A 16 -2.00 20.12 2.89
N LYS A 17 -1.08 19.92 3.83
CA LYS A 17 0.04 20.85 4.09
C LYS A 17 1.42 20.31 3.77
N TYR A 18 1.61 18.99 3.69
CA TYR A 18 2.92 18.37 3.54
C TYR A 18 2.96 17.38 2.37
N SER A 19 4.04 17.42 1.60
CA SER A 19 4.29 16.44 0.53
C SER A 19 4.30 15.02 1.09
N GLY A 20 3.63 14.07 0.42
CA GLY A 20 3.50 12.68 0.88
C GLY A 20 4.84 11.99 1.18
N LEU A 21 5.93 12.40 0.54
CA LEU A 21 7.28 11.92 0.84
C LEU A 21 7.77 12.34 2.23
N PHE A 22 7.47 13.58 2.63
CA PHE A 22 7.88 14.14 3.91
C PHE A 22 7.21 13.38 5.06
N LEU A 23 5.91 13.11 4.91
CA LEU A 23 5.13 12.40 5.93
C LEU A 23 5.62 10.96 6.11
N THR A 24 5.83 10.21 5.03
CA THR A 24 6.34 8.82 5.08
C THR A 24 7.75 8.74 5.65
N THR A 25 8.61 9.72 5.35
CA THR A 25 9.99 9.77 5.89
C THR A 25 9.96 9.98 7.40
N TYR A 26 9.23 10.99 7.89
CA TYR A 26 9.13 11.25 9.33
C TYR A 26 8.44 10.11 10.08
N GLN A 27 7.41 9.50 9.49
CA GLN A 27 6.76 8.33 10.06
C GLN A 27 7.74 7.17 10.22
N THR A 28 8.52 6.86 9.18
CA THR A 28 9.51 5.77 9.22
C THR A 28 10.62 6.09 10.23
N LEU A 29 11.02 7.35 10.33
CA LEU A 29 12.04 7.81 11.27
C LEU A 29 11.56 7.67 12.73
N PHE A 30 10.39 8.20 13.07
CA PHE A 30 9.81 8.06 14.40
C PHE A 30 9.53 6.61 14.76
N GLY A 31 9.03 5.82 13.81
CA GLY A 31 8.85 4.38 13.98
C GLY A 31 10.17 3.67 14.31
N THR A 32 11.23 3.97 13.56
CA THR A 32 12.58 3.42 13.82
C THR A 32 13.09 3.82 15.20
N ILE A 33 12.99 5.11 15.56
CA ILE A 33 13.45 5.62 16.86
C ILE A 33 12.71 4.95 18.02
N LEU A 34 11.41 4.68 17.88
CA LEU A 34 10.63 3.99 18.92
C LEU A 34 10.90 2.47 18.96
N LEU A 35 11.14 1.84 17.81
CA LEU A 35 11.44 0.40 17.74
C LEU A 35 12.85 0.06 18.24
N VAL A 36 13.83 0.95 18.08
CA VAL A 36 15.22 0.72 18.54
C VAL A 36 15.30 0.40 20.04
N PRO A 37 14.76 1.21 20.98
CA PRO A 37 14.77 0.87 22.40
C PRO A 37 13.84 -0.31 22.72
N ALA A 38 12.74 -0.48 21.99
CA ALA A 38 11.87 -1.65 22.14
C ALA A 38 12.60 -2.97 21.84
N SER A 39 13.51 -2.96 20.85
CA SER A 39 14.33 -4.12 20.47
C SER A 39 15.24 -4.60 21.61
N PHE A 40 15.70 -3.70 22.49
CA PHE A 40 16.49 -4.07 23.66
C PHE A 40 15.70 -4.86 24.72
N LEU A 41 14.36 -4.78 24.75
CA LEU A 41 13.56 -5.62 25.64
C LEU A 41 13.57 -7.11 25.23
N GLU A 42 13.83 -7.41 23.95
CA GLU A 42 13.89 -8.77 23.40
C GLU A 42 15.33 -9.29 23.22
N PHE A 43 16.33 -8.66 23.84
CA PHE A 43 17.76 -8.98 23.62
C PHE A 43 18.10 -10.47 23.83
N ARG A 44 17.34 -11.17 24.68
CA ARG A 44 17.57 -12.59 25.00
C ARG A 44 17.17 -13.56 23.87
N GLN A 45 16.42 -13.09 22.88
CA GLN A 45 15.99 -13.84 21.69
C GLN A 45 16.81 -13.48 20.44
N TRP A 46 17.81 -12.61 20.56
CA TRP A 46 18.65 -12.21 19.43
C TRP A 46 19.41 -13.42 18.88
N HIS A 47 18.97 -13.87 17.71
CA HIS A 47 19.71 -14.83 16.92
C HIS A 47 20.79 -14.12 16.12
N VAL A 48 21.89 -14.83 15.87
CA VAL A 48 22.99 -14.33 15.07
C VAL A 48 22.46 -13.94 13.69
N PHE A 49 22.70 -12.70 13.29
CA PHE A 49 22.23 -12.17 12.02
C PHE A 49 22.88 -12.96 10.87
N SER A 50 22.09 -13.80 10.19
CA SER A 50 22.58 -14.49 9.00
C SER A 50 22.77 -13.48 7.87
N PHE A 51 23.85 -13.59 7.11
CA PHE A 51 24.10 -12.76 5.94
C PHE A 51 22.93 -12.80 4.95
N THR A 52 22.27 -13.96 4.84
CA THR A 52 21.06 -14.14 4.05
C THR A 52 19.88 -13.33 4.59
N ALA A 53 19.70 -13.23 5.92
CA ALA A 53 18.63 -12.43 6.51
C ALA A 53 18.85 -10.93 6.24
N PHE A 54 20.10 -10.47 6.32
CA PHE A 54 20.46 -9.09 5.97
C PHE A 54 20.16 -8.77 4.49
N LEU A 55 20.54 -9.65 3.56
CA LEU A 55 20.24 -9.50 2.14
C LEU A 55 18.74 -9.45 1.85
N ASN A 56 17.93 -10.29 2.51
CA ASN A 56 16.48 -10.27 2.35
C ASN A 56 15.86 -8.96 2.86
N ILE A 57 16.29 -8.45 4.01
CA ILE A 57 15.83 -7.17 4.55
C ILE A 57 16.22 -6.02 3.62
N LEU A 58 17.46 -6.02 3.12
CA LEU A 58 17.95 -5.00 2.19
C LEU A 58 17.14 -5.02 0.89
N PHE A 59 16.90 -6.20 0.33
CA PHE A 59 16.09 -6.38 -0.87
C PHE A 59 14.66 -5.86 -0.67
N LEU A 60 14.00 -6.24 0.43
CA LEU A 60 12.63 -5.79 0.72
C LEU A 60 12.56 -4.26 0.91
N SER A 61 13.53 -3.69 1.62
CA SER A 61 13.55 -2.25 1.90
C SER A 61 13.80 -1.41 0.64
N VAL A 62 14.75 -1.83 -0.20
CA VAL A 62 15.12 -1.06 -1.40
C VAL A 62 14.16 -1.35 -2.55
N CYS A 63 13.96 -2.63 -2.90
CA CYS A 63 13.16 -3.00 -4.06
C CYS A 63 11.66 -2.85 -3.80
N CYS A 64 11.14 -3.35 -2.67
CA CYS A 64 9.70 -3.33 -2.42
C CYS A 64 9.21 -1.99 -1.86
N SER A 65 10.00 -1.27 -1.08
CA SER A 65 9.58 0.04 -0.53
C SER A 65 10.09 1.21 -1.37
N ALA A 66 11.41 1.43 -1.46
CA ALA A 66 11.93 2.65 -2.09
C ALA A 66 11.60 2.74 -3.59
N ILE A 67 11.88 1.67 -4.34
CA ILE A 67 11.62 1.62 -5.79
C ILE A 67 10.11 1.65 -6.06
N CYS A 68 9.30 0.84 -5.37
CA CYS A 68 7.85 0.81 -5.57
C CYS A 68 7.21 2.18 -5.29
N TYR A 69 7.60 2.86 -4.21
CA TYR A 69 7.08 4.18 -3.88
C TYR A 69 7.53 5.24 -4.89
N PHE A 70 8.77 5.15 -5.38
CA PHE A 70 9.25 6.00 -6.46
C PHE A 70 8.45 5.80 -7.75
N LEU A 71 8.21 4.55 -8.17
CA LEU A 71 7.37 4.23 -9.33
C LEU A 71 5.94 4.71 -9.12
N TYR A 72 5.39 4.59 -7.92
CA TYR A 72 4.05 5.07 -7.58
C TYR A 72 3.95 6.59 -7.75
N LEU A 73 4.90 7.36 -7.21
CA LEU A 73 4.95 8.82 -7.37
C LEU A 73 5.20 9.22 -8.83
N PHE A 74 6.02 8.44 -9.56
CA PHE A 74 6.24 8.65 -10.99
C PHE A 74 4.97 8.40 -11.80
N ALA A 75 4.23 7.32 -11.49
CA ALA A 75 2.95 7.02 -12.10
C ALA A 75 1.94 8.13 -11.83
N LEU A 76 1.82 8.63 -10.59
CA LEU A 76 0.94 9.76 -10.28
C LEU A 76 1.29 11.05 -11.03
N LYS A 77 2.56 11.25 -11.39
CA LYS A 77 2.98 12.42 -12.19
C LYS A 77 2.68 12.27 -13.68
N ARG A 78 2.51 11.05 -14.19
CA ARG A 78 2.40 10.73 -15.63
C ARG A 78 1.01 10.23 -16.03
N LEU A 79 0.32 9.57 -15.12
CA LEU A 79 -1.00 8.96 -15.30
C LEU A 79 -2.01 9.66 -14.40
N ASP A 80 -3.25 9.67 -14.87
CA ASP A 80 -4.38 10.13 -14.06
C ASP A 80 -4.51 9.30 -12.78
N VAL A 81 -4.95 9.94 -11.70
CA VAL A 81 -5.20 9.32 -10.40
C VAL A 81 -6.19 8.16 -10.52
N ALA A 82 -7.14 8.24 -11.44
CA ALA A 82 -8.10 7.17 -11.74
C ALA A 82 -7.40 5.88 -12.20
N ILE A 83 -6.47 5.99 -13.16
CA ILE A 83 -5.74 4.84 -13.70
C ILE A 83 -4.76 4.29 -12.65
N THR A 84 -4.08 5.17 -11.91
CA THR A 84 -3.19 4.74 -10.82
C THR A 84 -3.95 3.95 -9.75
N THR A 85 -5.16 4.41 -9.38
CA THR A 85 -6.01 3.66 -8.43
C THR A 85 -6.42 2.30 -9.01
N LEU A 86 -6.75 2.22 -10.31
CA LEU A 86 -7.10 0.94 -10.94
C LEU A 86 -5.95 -0.08 -10.80
N TYR A 87 -4.69 0.33 -11.04
CA TYR A 87 -3.52 -0.52 -10.84
C TYR A 87 -3.33 -0.95 -9.38
N LEU A 88 -3.59 -0.07 -8.41
CA LEU A 88 -3.51 -0.43 -6.99
C LEU A 88 -4.50 -1.54 -6.60
N ASN A 89 -5.66 -1.60 -7.26
CA ASN A 89 -6.64 -2.65 -7.02
C ASN A 89 -6.22 -4.02 -7.58
N LEU A 90 -5.31 -4.05 -8.56
CA LEU A 90 -4.76 -5.30 -9.10
C LEU A 90 -3.67 -5.92 -8.21
N ILE A 91 -3.03 -5.14 -7.33
CA ILE A 91 -1.97 -5.61 -6.41
C ILE A 91 -2.34 -6.91 -5.68
N PRO A 92 -3.50 -7.05 -5.01
CA PRO A 92 -3.85 -8.28 -4.30
C PRO A 92 -4.02 -9.49 -5.22
N ALA A 93 -4.57 -9.32 -6.44
CA ALA A 93 -4.67 -10.40 -7.40
C ALA A 93 -3.28 -10.88 -7.86
N VAL A 94 -2.40 -9.93 -8.20
CA VAL A 94 -1.00 -10.22 -8.56
C VAL A 94 -0.27 -10.85 -7.37
N GLY A 95 -0.52 -10.38 -6.15
CA GLY A 95 0.07 -10.90 -4.92
C GLY A 95 -0.24 -12.39 -4.71
N VAL A 96 -1.51 -12.79 -4.86
CA VAL A 96 -1.93 -14.20 -4.76
C VAL A 96 -1.26 -15.05 -5.84
N VAL A 97 -1.24 -14.57 -7.08
CA VAL A 97 -0.60 -15.30 -8.20
C VAL A 97 0.91 -15.44 -7.96
N SER A 98 1.58 -14.38 -7.53
CA SER A 98 3.01 -14.41 -7.22
C SER A 98 3.32 -15.29 -6.01
N GLY A 99 2.48 -15.32 -4.98
CA GLY A 99 2.64 -16.21 -3.84
C GLY A 99 2.57 -17.68 -4.23
N TYR A 100 1.63 -18.03 -5.10
CA TYR A 100 1.53 -19.39 -5.65
C TYR A 100 2.73 -19.77 -6.51
N VAL A 101 3.14 -18.90 -7.45
CA VAL A 101 4.17 -19.21 -8.44
C VAL A 101 5.59 -19.12 -7.87
N VAL A 102 5.89 -18.10 -7.09
CA VAL A 102 7.26 -17.79 -6.62
C VAL A 102 7.56 -18.50 -5.31
N LEU A 103 6.59 -18.57 -4.39
CA LEU A 103 6.80 -19.16 -3.06
C LEU A 103 6.45 -20.66 -3.02
N GLY A 104 5.72 -21.16 -4.02
CA GLY A 104 5.34 -22.57 -4.11
C GLY A 104 4.39 -23.03 -3.00
N GLU A 105 3.70 -22.10 -2.33
CA GLU A 105 2.76 -22.44 -1.27
C GLU A 105 1.59 -23.26 -1.83
N THR A 106 1.33 -24.43 -1.23
CA THR A 106 0.13 -25.20 -1.52
C THR A 106 -1.09 -24.44 -1.02
N VAL A 107 -1.83 -23.85 -1.96
CA VAL A 107 -3.02 -23.05 -1.66
C VAL A 107 -4.04 -23.93 -0.93
N LEU A 108 -4.21 -23.70 0.38
CA LEU A 108 -5.27 -24.36 1.12
C LEU A 108 -6.64 -23.86 0.62
N PRO A 109 -7.69 -24.70 0.61
CA PRO A 109 -9.04 -24.28 0.18
C PRO A 109 -9.56 -23.04 0.93
N VAL A 110 -9.14 -22.87 2.19
CA VAL A 110 -9.47 -21.72 3.03
C VAL A 110 -8.78 -20.42 2.55
N GLN A 111 -7.54 -20.51 2.07
CA GLN A 111 -6.84 -19.38 1.44
C GLN A 111 -7.51 -18.98 0.12
N LEU A 112 -8.02 -19.96 -0.63
CA LEU A 112 -8.78 -19.72 -1.85
C LEU A 112 -10.09 -18.95 -1.55
N LEU A 113 -10.80 -19.37 -0.50
CA LEU A 113 -12.03 -18.70 -0.05
C LEU A 113 -11.75 -17.27 0.42
N GLY A 114 -10.66 -17.06 1.16
CA GLY A 114 -10.19 -15.73 1.58
C GLY A 114 -9.81 -14.85 0.38
N GLY A 115 -9.08 -15.38 -0.58
CA GLY A 115 -8.71 -14.68 -1.82
C GLY A 115 -9.94 -14.30 -2.66
N LEU A 116 -10.92 -15.20 -2.77
CA LEU A 116 -12.17 -14.93 -3.49
C LEU A 116 -12.97 -13.80 -2.82
N MET A 117 -13.06 -13.80 -1.49
CA MET A 117 -13.68 -12.73 -0.71
C MET A 117 -13.02 -11.37 -0.98
N ILE A 118 -11.69 -11.32 -0.98
CA ILE A 118 -10.94 -10.09 -1.25
C ILE A 118 -11.25 -9.58 -2.67
N ILE A 119 -11.25 -10.47 -3.67
CA ILE A 119 -11.57 -10.10 -5.05
C ILE A 119 -12.99 -9.54 -5.15
N VAL A 120 -13.98 -10.18 -4.51
CA VAL A 120 -15.37 -9.72 -4.51
C VAL A 120 -15.49 -8.32 -3.89
N VAL A 121 -14.83 -8.09 -2.76
CA VAL A 121 -14.82 -6.77 -2.09
C VAL A 121 -14.17 -5.70 -2.97
N ILE A 122 -13.05 -6.03 -3.63
CA ILE A 122 -12.37 -5.08 -4.55
C ILE A 122 -13.26 -4.72 -5.74
N ILE A 123 -13.93 -5.71 -6.33
CA ILE A 123 -14.86 -5.47 -7.44
C ILE A 123 -16.00 -4.57 -6.98
N ALA A 124 -16.61 -4.86 -5.82
CA ALA A 124 -17.69 -4.05 -5.27
C ALA A 124 -17.26 -2.58 -5.06
N ILE A 125 -16.10 -2.35 -4.44
CA ILE A 125 -15.55 -1.01 -4.19
C ILE A 125 -15.23 -0.28 -5.51
N ASN A 126 -14.68 -0.96 -6.52
CA ASN A 126 -14.39 -0.33 -7.81
C ASN A 126 -15.66 0.08 -8.56
N LEU A 127 -16.71 -0.75 -8.51
CA LEU A 127 -18.01 -0.44 -9.13
C LEU A 127 -18.68 0.77 -8.47
N GLU A 128 -18.61 0.89 -7.13
CA GLU A 128 -19.10 2.06 -6.42
C GLU A 128 -18.30 3.32 -6.74
N LYS A 129 -16.96 3.22 -6.77
CA LYS A 129 -16.09 4.35 -7.11
C LYS A 129 -16.39 4.85 -8.53
N GLN A 130 -16.54 3.95 -9.51
CA GLN A 130 -16.91 4.32 -10.88
C GLN A 130 -18.27 5.01 -10.96
N LYS A 131 -19.28 4.52 -10.21
CA LYS A 131 -20.60 5.17 -10.11
C LYS A 131 -20.53 6.56 -9.50
N SER A 132 -19.72 6.77 -8.46
CA SER A 132 -19.58 8.09 -7.82
C SER A 132 -18.90 9.11 -8.74
N THR A 133 -17.86 8.72 -9.48
CA THR A 133 -17.19 9.58 -10.46
C THR A 133 -18.12 9.94 -11.63
N LEU A 134 -18.90 8.99 -12.13
CA LEU A 134 -19.89 9.24 -13.19
C LEU A 134 -21.04 10.15 -12.74
N ARG A 135 -21.51 10.02 -11.48
CA ARG A 135 -22.51 10.94 -10.90
C ARG A 135 -21.97 12.36 -10.75
N SER A 136 -20.74 12.52 -10.26
CA SER A 136 -20.09 13.83 -10.15
C SER A 136 -19.85 14.51 -11.50
N ALA A 137 -19.59 13.75 -12.55
CA ALA A 137 -19.43 14.29 -13.91
C ALA A 137 -20.78 14.67 -14.58
N GLY A 138 -21.88 14.01 -14.18
CA GLY A 138 -23.23 14.34 -14.65
C GLY A 138 -23.88 15.53 -13.93
N GLU A 139 -23.42 15.88 -12.73
CA GLU A 139 -24.00 16.95 -11.91
C GLU A 139 -23.39 18.34 -12.18
N ASN A 140 -22.22 18.43 -12.85
CA ASN A 140 -21.60 19.70 -13.22
C ASN A 140 -21.32 19.80 -14.75
N PRO A 141 -22.29 20.28 -15.55
CA PRO A 141 -22.12 20.44 -17.00
C PRO A 141 -21.16 21.58 -17.40
N GLU A 142 -20.63 22.38 -16.47
CA GLU A 142 -19.76 23.52 -16.78
C GLU A 142 -18.28 23.14 -17.04
N CYS A 143 -17.83 21.95 -16.62
CA CYS A 143 -16.44 21.51 -16.84
C CYS A 143 -16.17 20.98 -18.27
N ALA A 144 -17.22 20.70 -19.04
CA ALA A 144 -17.11 20.18 -20.41
C ALA A 144 -16.71 21.23 -21.47
N LYS A 145 -16.48 22.49 -21.09
CA LYS A 145 -16.20 23.59 -22.03
C LYS A 145 -14.78 24.17 -21.97
N SER A 146 -13.86 23.60 -21.20
CA SER A 146 -12.48 24.11 -21.07
C SER A 146 -11.41 23.02 -21.07
N VAL A 147 -11.55 22.01 -21.93
CA VAL A 147 -10.43 21.16 -22.37
C VAL A 147 -10.20 21.39 -23.86
#